data_AF-A0A7J4X4P8-F1
#
_entry.id   AF-A0A7J4X4P8-F1
#
_cell.length_a   1.000
_cell.length_b   1.000
_cell.length_c   1.000
_cell.angle_alpha   90.00
_cell.angle_beta   90.00
_cell.angle_gamma   90.00
#
_symmetry.space_group_name_H-M   'P 1'
#
loop_
_entity.id
_entity.type
_entity.pdbx_description
1 polymer ?
#
loop_
_entity_poly.entity_id
_entity_poly.type
_entity_poly.pdbx_seq_one_letter_code
_entity_poly.pdbx_strand_id
1 'polypeptide(L)'
;MTTTLGTKSIKSIFGKLLGITNGDDGHLVVESGTICVDNGTATATSGAATLNRAAGKITSESLSTAAAGVYTLTITNSKIAATDIVHVSVTLGTATTGVPTIATVAAAAGSLVIKVQNIAASAALNGTIVVAFTSFKA
;
A
#
# COMPACT_ATOMS: atom_id res chain seq x y z
N MET A 1 26.31 -44.00 20.48
CA MET A 1 24.96 -43.51 20.80
C MET A 1 24.64 -42.39 19.81
N THR A 2 24.08 -42.76 18.68
CA THR A 2 23.55 -41.86 17.63
C THR A 2 22.07 -41.69 17.99
N THR A 3 21.41 -40.53 18.05
CA THR A 3 21.43 -39.30 17.23
C THR A 3 20.71 -38.14 18.00
N THR A 4 20.84 -36.89 17.49
CA THR A 4 19.83 -35.78 17.51
C THR A 4 19.75 -34.91 18.80
N LEU A 5 19.63 -33.57 18.83
CA LEU A 5 19.17 -32.54 17.89
C LEU A 5 20.14 -31.33 17.85
N GLY A 6 20.73 -31.06 16.70
CA GLY A 6 21.21 -29.72 16.33
C GLY A 6 20.25 -29.14 15.30
N THR A 7 19.11 -28.61 15.72
CA THR A 7 18.13 -28.01 14.80
C THR A 7 17.55 -26.74 15.41
N LYS A 8 17.78 -25.63 14.71
CA LYS A 8 17.23 -24.28 14.92
C LYS A 8 15.83 -24.33 15.54
N SER A 9 15.65 -23.66 16.67
CA SER A 9 14.31 -23.41 17.22
C SER A 9 13.56 -22.41 16.34
N ILE A 10 12.86 -22.89 15.32
CA ILE A 10 11.71 -22.18 14.74
C ILE A 10 10.53 -22.62 15.60
N LYS A 11 10.22 -21.87 16.68
CA LYS A 11 9.09 -22.23 17.56
C LYS A 11 7.81 -22.00 16.76
N SER A 12 7.30 -23.08 16.20
CA SER A 12 5.98 -23.17 15.57
C SER A 12 4.93 -22.52 16.49
N ILE A 13 4.34 -21.43 16.03
CA ILE A 13 3.15 -20.85 16.64
C ILE A 13 1.96 -21.51 15.93
N PHE A 14 1.24 -22.39 16.62
CA PHE A 14 0.07 -23.11 16.07
C PHE A 14 0.34 -23.98 14.82
N GLY A 15 1.49 -24.63 14.71
CA GLY A 15 1.78 -25.51 13.56
C GLY A 15 2.30 -24.78 12.31
N LYS A 16 2.54 -23.47 12.38
CA LYS A 16 3.03 -22.64 11.27
C LYS A 16 4.48 -22.21 11.48
N LEU A 17 5.25 -22.24 10.40
CA LEU A 17 6.68 -21.89 10.39
C LEU A 17 6.86 -20.36 10.33
N LEU A 18 6.64 -19.71 11.47
CA LEU A 18 6.98 -18.30 11.69
C LEU A 18 8.11 -18.26 12.72
N GLY A 19 9.20 -17.55 12.42
CA GLY A 19 10.34 -17.49 13.33
C GLY A 19 11.21 -16.26 13.12
N ILE A 20 12.03 -15.96 14.14
CA ILE A 20 13.08 -14.95 14.08
C ILE A 20 14.42 -15.62 13.76
N THR A 21 15.26 -15.01 12.90
CA THR A 21 16.61 -15.53 12.64
C THR A 21 17.50 -15.43 13.87
N ASN A 22 18.29 -16.46 14.14
CA ASN A 22 19.20 -16.55 15.30
C ASN A 22 20.52 -15.74 15.13
N GLY A 23 20.48 -14.63 14.39
CA GLY A 23 21.57 -13.66 14.33
C GLY A 23 21.25 -12.45 15.22
N ASP A 24 22.22 -11.58 15.46
CA ASP A 24 22.04 -10.37 16.28
C ASP A 24 20.95 -9.42 15.72
N ASP A 25 20.55 -9.61 14.46
CA ASP A 25 19.59 -8.76 13.74
C ASP A 25 18.11 -9.16 13.87
N GLY A 26 17.79 -10.33 14.45
CA GLY A 26 16.42 -10.69 14.87
C GLY A 26 15.29 -10.61 13.82
N HIS A 27 15.57 -10.82 12.53
CA HIS A 27 14.56 -10.66 11.47
C HIS A 27 13.42 -11.68 11.54
N LEU A 28 12.18 -11.23 11.29
CA LEU A 28 11.03 -12.10 11.06
C LEU A 28 11.12 -12.76 9.67
N VAL A 29 11.16 -14.09 9.62
CA VAL A 29 11.19 -14.87 8.38
C VAL A 29 9.88 -15.64 8.21
N VAL A 30 9.29 -15.53 7.02
CA VAL A 30 8.15 -16.34 6.55
C VAL A 30 8.64 -17.22 5.41
N GLU A 31 9.03 -18.47 5.72
CA GLU A 31 9.66 -19.39 4.76
C GLU A 31 8.66 -19.98 3.76
N SER A 32 7.41 -20.17 4.18
CA SER A 32 6.30 -20.56 3.31
C SER A 32 4.98 -19.97 3.82
N GLY A 33 4.51 -18.91 3.17
CA GLY A 33 3.29 -18.19 3.55
C GLY A 33 3.21 -16.81 2.94
N THR A 34 2.14 -16.09 3.25
CA THR A 34 1.95 -14.68 2.86
C THR A 34 1.97 -13.81 4.11
N ILE A 35 2.56 -12.61 3.98
CA ILE A 35 2.41 -11.56 4.98
C ILE A 35 1.14 -10.79 4.62
N CYS A 36 0.11 -10.89 5.46
CA CYS A 36 -1.07 -10.07 5.36
C CYS A 36 -0.95 -8.92 6.37
N VAL A 37 -0.80 -7.70 5.87
CA VAL A 37 -0.93 -6.49 6.68
C VAL A 37 -2.40 -6.14 6.84
N ASP A 38 -2.75 -5.47 7.94
CA ASP A 38 -4.10 -4.92 8.17
C ASP A 38 -4.54 -4.08 6.96
N ASN A 39 -5.44 -4.63 6.16
CA ASN A 39 -5.80 -4.09 4.85
C ASN A 39 -7.31 -3.96 4.64
N GLY A 40 -7.69 -3.19 3.62
CA GLY A 40 -9.07 -3.07 3.19
C GLY A 40 -9.22 -2.32 1.87
N THR A 41 -10.46 -2.04 1.50
CA THR A 41 -10.79 -1.29 0.30
C THR A 41 -11.73 -0.14 0.64
N ALA A 42 -11.68 0.93 -0.15
CA ALA A 42 -12.66 2.01 -0.12
C ALA A 42 -12.81 2.63 -1.52
N THR A 43 -13.85 3.43 -1.70
CA THR A 43 -14.09 4.20 -2.92
C THR A 43 -13.97 5.68 -2.58
N ALA A 44 -13.29 6.43 -3.43
CA ALA A 44 -13.19 7.87 -3.28
C ALA A 44 -14.45 8.56 -3.82
N THR A 45 -14.77 9.69 -3.23
CA THR A 45 -15.79 10.61 -3.73
C THR A 45 -15.21 12.00 -3.63
N SER A 46 -15.15 12.71 -4.76
CA SER A 46 -14.58 14.05 -4.86
C SER A 46 -13.14 14.15 -4.32
N GLY A 47 -12.28 13.20 -4.70
CA GLY A 47 -10.89 13.18 -4.28
C GLY A 47 -10.64 12.78 -2.84
N ALA A 48 -11.64 12.22 -2.14
CA ALA A 48 -11.51 11.85 -0.73
C ALA A 48 -12.05 10.45 -0.43
N ALA A 49 -11.37 9.71 0.45
CA ALA A 49 -11.80 8.42 0.98
C ALA A 49 -11.44 8.27 2.47
N THR A 50 -12.12 7.38 3.19
CA THR A 50 -11.74 7.01 4.57
C THR A 50 -11.44 5.52 4.62
N LEU A 51 -10.24 5.17 5.09
CA LEU A 51 -9.84 3.79 5.31
C LEU A 51 -8.81 3.71 6.44
N ASN A 52 -9.25 3.31 7.64
CA ASN A 52 -8.40 3.24 8.83
C ASN A 52 -7.63 1.90 8.90
N ARG A 53 -6.71 1.66 7.96
CA ARG A 53 -5.95 0.42 7.80
C ARG A 53 -4.49 0.69 7.44
N ALA A 54 -3.57 -0.20 7.80
CA ALA A 54 -2.14 -0.04 7.47
C ALA A 54 -1.87 -0.12 5.95
N ALA A 55 -2.69 -0.86 5.21
CA ALA A 55 -2.67 -0.91 3.76
C ALA A 55 -4.08 -0.83 3.18
N GLY A 56 -4.19 -0.55 1.88
CA GLY A 56 -5.48 -0.64 1.21
C GLY A 56 -5.48 -0.24 -0.25
N LYS A 57 -6.61 -0.51 -0.90
CA LYS A 57 -6.90 -0.05 -2.26
C LYS A 57 -8.04 0.93 -2.27
N ILE A 58 -7.82 2.08 -2.89
CA ILE A 58 -8.83 3.11 -3.11
C ILE A 58 -9.16 3.15 -4.59
N THR A 59 -10.42 2.87 -4.93
CA THR A 59 -10.94 3.09 -6.29
C THR A 59 -11.43 4.53 -6.38
N SER A 60 -10.96 5.30 -7.36
CA SER A 60 -11.43 6.68 -7.55
C SER A 60 -12.87 6.73 -8.06
N GLU A 61 -13.50 7.90 -7.93
CA GLU A 61 -14.62 8.27 -8.80
C GLU A 61 -14.22 8.24 -10.28
N SER A 62 -15.21 8.23 -11.17
CA SER A 62 -14.95 8.45 -12.59
C SER A 62 -14.49 9.89 -12.78
N LEU A 63 -13.28 10.06 -13.32
CA LEU A 63 -12.64 11.35 -13.49
C LEU A 63 -12.16 11.53 -14.93
N SER A 64 -12.15 12.79 -15.37
CA SER A 64 -11.57 13.22 -16.64
C SER A 64 -10.37 14.11 -16.32
N THR A 65 -9.17 13.56 -16.44
CA THR A 65 -7.92 14.28 -16.17
C THR A 65 -7.17 14.48 -17.47
N ALA A 66 -7.07 15.72 -17.92
CA ALA A 66 -6.31 16.09 -19.10
C ALA A 66 -4.85 15.63 -19.03
N ALA A 67 -4.16 15.62 -20.18
CA ALA A 67 -2.71 15.43 -20.22
C ALA A 67 -2.00 16.44 -19.30
N ALA A 68 -0.98 15.99 -18.57
CA ALA A 68 -0.28 16.69 -17.49
C ALA A 68 -1.15 17.11 -16.28
N GLY A 69 -2.46 16.85 -16.30
CA GLY A 69 -3.37 17.14 -15.19
C GLY A 69 -3.09 16.30 -13.96
N VAL A 70 -3.44 16.82 -12.78
CA VAL A 70 -3.19 16.20 -11.49
C VAL A 70 -4.52 15.95 -10.76
N TYR A 71 -4.73 14.71 -10.36
CA TYR A 71 -5.77 14.31 -9.43
C TYR A 71 -5.17 14.21 -8.01
N THR A 72 -5.85 14.78 -7.02
CA THR A 72 -5.43 14.69 -5.62
C THR A 72 -6.39 13.79 -4.87
N LEU A 73 -5.87 12.71 -4.29
CA LEU A 73 -6.58 11.81 -3.40
C LEU A 73 -6.16 12.06 -1.96
N THR A 74 -7.12 12.37 -1.09
CA THR A 74 -6.92 12.48 0.35
C THR A 74 -7.56 11.29 1.04
N ILE A 75 -6.79 10.55 1.82
CA ILE A 75 -7.26 9.39 2.56
C ILE A 75 -7.23 9.72 4.05
N THR A 76 -8.40 9.78 4.69
CA THR A 76 -8.49 9.84 6.15
C THR A 76 -8.19 8.46 6.72
N ASN A 77 -7.13 8.37 7.54
CA ASN A 77 -6.63 7.11 8.08
C ASN A 77 -5.93 7.32 9.43
N SER A 78 -6.60 6.98 10.52
CA SER A 78 -6.08 7.10 11.89
C SER A 78 -4.88 6.21 12.21
N LYS A 79 -4.53 5.26 11.32
CA LYS A 79 -3.36 4.39 11.47
C LYS A 79 -2.09 5.00 10.89
N ILE A 80 -2.16 6.09 10.13
CA ILE A 80 -1.00 6.75 9.54
C ILE A 80 -0.47 7.84 10.49
N ALA A 81 0.83 7.84 10.72
CA ALA A 81 1.57 8.92 11.38
C ALA A 81 2.42 9.69 10.35
N ALA A 82 2.80 10.92 10.69
CA ALA A 82 3.60 11.77 9.81
C ALA A 82 5.01 11.22 9.52
N THR A 83 5.54 10.38 10.41
CA THR A 83 6.87 9.75 10.29
C THR A 83 6.85 8.41 9.57
N ASP A 84 5.66 7.88 9.23
CA ASP A 84 5.56 6.58 8.59
C ASP A 84 6.20 6.58 7.20
N ILE A 85 6.81 5.47 6.82
CA ILE A 85 7.28 5.22 5.46
C ILE A 85 6.11 4.67 4.66
N VAL A 86 5.61 5.43 3.68
CA VAL A 86 4.45 5.05 2.88
C VAL A 86 4.86 4.71 1.45
N HIS A 87 4.47 3.52 0.99
CA HIS A 87 4.60 3.12 -0.40
C HIS A 87 3.23 3.15 -1.08
N VAL A 88 3.18 3.71 -2.30
CA VAL A 88 1.94 3.91 -3.06
C VAL A 88 2.15 3.45 -4.50
N SER A 89 1.15 2.78 -5.06
CA SER A 89 1.08 2.46 -6.47
C SER A 89 -0.25 2.90 -7.08
N VAL A 90 -0.25 3.12 -8.39
CA VAL A 90 -1.46 3.45 -9.15
C VAL A 90 -1.57 2.54 -10.36
N THR A 91 -2.80 2.13 -10.67
CA THR A 91 -3.17 1.45 -11.90
C THR A 91 -4.44 2.06 -12.45
N LEU A 92 -4.69 1.83 -13.74
CA LEU A 92 -5.99 2.07 -14.34
C LEU A 92 -7.05 1.16 -13.67
N GLY A 93 -8.23 1.72 -13.45
CA GLY A 93 -9.43 0.99 -13.05
C GLY A 93 -10.27 0.69 -14.29
N THR A 94 -11.29 1.51 -14.55
CA THR A 94 -12.09 1.43 -15.79
C THR A 94 -11.54 2.28 -16.93
N ALA A 95 -10.60 3.18 -16.65
CA ALA A 95 -9.98 4.01 -17.67
C ALA A 95 -9.16 3.16 -18.64
N THR A 96 -9.28 3.43 -19.95
CA THR A 96 -8.55 2.73 -21.02
C THR A 96 -7.47 3.60 -21.66
N THR A 97 -7.41 4.88 -21.31
CA THR A 97 -6.47 5.88 -21.85
C THR A 97 -5.82 6.68 -20.72
N GLY A 98 -4.71 7.37 -21.05
CA GLY A 98 -3.91 8.11 -20.08
C GLY A 98 -2.81 7.25 -19.45
N VAL A 99 -1.88 7.90 -18.75
CA VAL A 99 -0.76 7.25 -18.05
C VAL A 99 -0.68 7.83 -16.64
N PRO A 100 -1.46 7.28 -15.67
CA PRO A 100 -1.40 7.77 -14.30
C PRO A 100 -0.07 7.40 -13.65
N THR A 101 0.54 8.34 -12.95
CA THR A 101 1.79 8.14 -12.19
C THR A 101 1.71 8.89 -10.87
N ILE A 102 2.29 8.32 -9.82
CA ILE A 102 2.36 8.98 -8.51
C ILE A 102 3.34 10.15 -8.62
N ALA A 103 2.86 11.37 -8.38
CA ALA A 103 3.67 12.58 -8.39
C ALA A 103 4.23 12.88 -7.01
N THR A 104 3.39 12.85 -5.97
CA THR A 104 3.81 13.07 -4.57
C THR A 104 2.98 12.25 -3.60
N VAL A 105 3.59 11.86 -2.49
CA VAL A 105 2.94 11.20 -1.36
C VAL A 105 3.30 11.97 -0.11
N ALA A 106 2.30 12.46 0.63
CA ALA A 106 2.50 13.21 1.87
C ALA A 106 1.69 12.54 2.99
N ALA A 107 2.40 11.91 3.92
CA ALA A 107 1.81 11.37 5.14
C ALA A 107 1.69 12.47 6.20
N ALA A 108 0.55 12.51 6.87
CA ALA A 108 0.31 13.34 8.04
C ALA A 108 -0.35 12.49 9.13
N ALA A 109 -0.35 12.96 10.37
CA ALA A 109 -1.07 12.27 11.43
C ALA A 109 -2.56 12.15 11.06
N GLY A 110 -3.04 10.91 10.92
CA GLY A 110 -4.43 10.63 10.58
C GLY A 110 -4.80 10.80 9.10
N SER A 111 -3.85 11.11 8.21
CA SER A 111 -4.16 11.41 6.80
C SER A 111 -3.02 11.05 5.84
N LEU A 112 -3.38 10.75 4.59
CA LEU A 112 -2.44 10.52 3.49
C LEU A 112 -2.93 11.27 2.25
N VAL A 113 -2.12 12.20 1.75
CA VAL A 113 -2.42 12.96 0.53
C VAL A 113 -1.53 12.44 -0.60
N ILE A 114 -2.16 11.98 -1.68
CA ILE A 114 -1.51 11.40 -2.85
C ILE A 114 -1.89 12.24 -4.05
N LYS A 115 -0.89 12.70 -4.80
CA LYS A 115 -1.10 13.35 -6.10
C LYS A 115 -0.78 12.36 -7.20
N VAL A 116 -1.73 12.14 -8.09
CA VAL A 116 -1.58 11.31 -9.29
C VAL A 116 -1.61 12.22 -10.50
N GLN A 117 -0.55 12.22 -11.29
CA GLN A 117 -0.47 12.97 -12.54
C GLN A 117 -0.75 12.05 -13.73
N ASN A 118 -1.52 12.53 -14.70
CA ASN A 118 -1.58 11.90 -16.02
C ASN A 118 -0.41 12.38 -16.86
N ILE A 119 0.63 11.57 -17.00
CA ILE A 119 1.85 11.93 -17.75
C ILE A 119 1.77 11.61 -19.25
N ALA A 120 0.58 11.24 -19.76
CA ALA A 120 0.38 11.03 -21.18
C ALA A 120 0.65 12.33 -21.97
N ALA A 121 1.23 12.20 -23.17
CA ALA A 121 1.56 13.35 -24.01
C ALA A 121 0.34 14.15 -24.48
N SER A 122 -0.79 13.47 -24.72
CA SER A 122 -2.03 14.10 -25.22
C SER A 122 -3.31 13.43 -24.75
N ALA A 123 -3.27 12.12 -24.42
CA ALA A 123 -4.47 11.38 -24.02
C ALA A 123 -4.94 11.79 -22.61
N ALA A 124 -6.19 12.23 -22.51
CA ALA A 124 -6.85 12.36 -21.23
C ALA A 124 -7.10 10.99 -20.60
N LEU A 125 -7.02 10.93 -19.27
CA LEU A 125 -7.51 9.80 -18.49
C LEU A 125 -9.01 9.99 -18.32
N ASN A 126 -9.81 9.02 -18.76
CA ASN A 126 -11.27 9.03 -18.63
C ASN A 126 -11.75 7.72 -18.03
N GLY A 127 -12.31 7.77 -16.82
CA GLY A 127 -12.77 6.59 -16.07
C GLY A 127 -12.20 6.60 -14.66
N THR A 128 -12.08 5.42 -14.04
CA THR A 128 -11.51 5.30 -12.68
C THR A 128 -10.05 4.88 -12.70
N ILE A 129 -9.34 5.23 -11.64
CA ILE A 129 -8.04 4.67 -11.27
C ILE A 129 -8.16 3.89 -9.95
N VAL A 130 -7.20 3.01 -9.69
CA VAL A 130 -7.05 2.34 -8.40
C VAL A 130 -5.70 2.70 -7.82
N VAL A 131 -5.71 3.31 -6.63
CA VAL A 131 -4.52 3.68 -5.86
C VAL A 131 -4.38 2.73 -4.69
N ALA A 132 -3.27 2.01 -4.61
CA ALA A 132 -2.95 1.14 -3.49
C ALA A 132 -1.89 1.79 -2.61
N PHE A 133 -1.98 1.61 -1.30
CA PHE A 133 -0.98 2.09 -0.36
C PHE A 133 -0.65 1.04 0.71
N THR A 134 0.55 1.13 1.26
CA THR A 134 0.98 0.44 2.49
C THR A 134 1.84 1.39 3.31
N SER A 135 1.53 1.51 4.61
CA SER A 135 2.31 2.27 5.59
C SER A 135 3.15 1.34 6.46
N PHE A 136 4.42 1.68 6.63
CA PHE A 136 5.34 1.05 7.56
C PHE A 136 5.69 2.04 8.68
N LYS A 137 5.61 1.57 9.92
CA LYS A 137 6.01 2.37 11.08
C LYS A 137 7.52 2.57 11.07
N ALA A 138 7.93 3.82 11.25
CA ALA A 138 9.32 4.19 11.51
C ALA A 138 9.70 3.90 12.96
#